data_AF-A0A0R2FKS7-F1
#
_entry.id   AF-A0A0R2FKS7-F1
#
_cell.length_a   1.000
_cell.length_b   1.000
_cell.length_c   1.000
_cell.angle_alpha   90.00
_cell.angle_beta   90.00
_cell.angle_gamma   90.00
#
_symmetry.space_group_name_H-M   'P 1'
#
loop_
_entity.id
_entity.type
_entity.pdbx_description
1 polymer ?
#
loop_
_entity_poly.entity_id
_entity_poly.type
_entity_poly.pdbx_seq_one_letter_code
_entity_poly.pdbx_strand_id
1 'polypeptide(L)'
;MIAMANRDKLEQFAEKWLAKFQAEQPDYIELVDHYLADDCQALGFEMDSGKAFCKQYGNGNAYADPDELDLIIATITDVNLLGVALYSRWRYFNHWAYSAKEIIRPENRQWFVLILTRMLQLAQGETVRFSGRATGMRLISQQGTFLEPQATDEIRQTLTFFGWGPVFLDTKTYNGELNRDLQLQFSKAVTDRLLASIAEYFRSDHQTLAVTDAGTWQLQLTNSEGKEFCYTGPLCDDLSVDGTGLSDLLRTTLKLPFLWAFDGQTTGQRIMRIEMHYHSDPEEETFQIDRQTGRLALTQHFDDQTQRSQTIQAASAVVRLLDQLDPAVLFTQLDQQPQVIAPNEERHYALTITFDDCSQRIVSGNFDKAGLPTDWPAFAAAIQKLVADLGQPALFDSAVYTQATRQPGQFIYCSVALNHGPKTYFYRTEDNSIVVNDRVIVPVGPEDTLLKGRVTKVAYYDPMQVPLPIAKTKRILRKVDD
;
A
#
# COMPACT_ATOMS: atom_id res chain seq x y z
N MET A 1 -9.81 -14.57 -0.04
CA MET A 1 -8.65 -15.07 0.74
C MET A 1 -9.13 -15.31 2.16
N ILE A 2 -8.94 -16.51 2.70
CA ILE A 2 -9.38 -16.87 4.05
C ILE A 2 -8.30 -16.37 5.03
N ALA A 3 -8.68 -15.54 6.01
CA ALA A 3 -7.76 -15.07 7.04
C ALA A 3 -7.10 -16.26 7.78
N MET A 4 -5.88 -16.10 8.30
CA MET A 4 -5.13 -17.19 8.98
C MET A 4 -5.94 -17.86 10.09
N ALA A 5 -6.62 -17.08 10.93
CA ALA A 5 -7.52 -17.58 11.98
C ALA A 5 -8.76 -18.36 11.45
N ASN A 6 -9.12 -18.17 10.18
CA ASN A 6 -10.18 -18.93 9.53
C ASN A 6 -9.64 -20.20 8.84
N ARG A 7 -8.33 -20.31 8.54
CA ARG A 7 -7.73 -21.55 8.01
C ARG A 7 -7.64 -22.63 9.09
N ASP A 8 -7.17 -22.30 10.28
CA ASP A 8 -7.08 -23.27 11.38
C ASP A 8 -8.46 -23.83 11.76
N LYS A 9 -9.50 -22.99 11.77
CA LYS A 9 -10.88 -23.43 12.01
C LYS A 9 -11.41 -24.33 10.91
N LEU A 10 -11.08 -24.01 9.65
CA LEU A 10 -11.46 -24.81 8.49
C LEU A 10 -10.75 -26.18 8.50
N GLU A 11 -9.47 -26.21 8.84
CA GLU A 11 -8.69 -27.44 8.99
C GLU A 11 -9.29 -28.33 10.08
N GLN A 12 -9.48 -27.81 11.28
CA GLN A 12 -10.10 -28.54 12.40
C GLN A 12 -11.49 -29.07 12.05
N PHE A 13 -12.30 -28.26 11.36
CA PHE A 13 -13.61 -28.67 10.85
C PHE A 13 -13.49 -29.85 9.87
N ALA A 14 -12.63 -29.71 8.87
CA ALA A 14 -12.46 -30.72 7.83
C ALA A 14 -11.92 -32.03 8.41
N GLU A 15 -10.89 -31.99 9.27
CA GLU A 15 -10.35 -33.17 9.95
C GLU A 15 -11.41 -33.89 10.81
N LYS A 16 -12.15 -33.13 11.63
CA LYS A 16 -13.20 -33.68 12.51
C LYS A 16 -14.25 -34.45 11.72
N TRP A 17 -14.80 -33.84 10.67
CA TRP A 17 -15.88 -34.45 9.90
C TRP A 17 -15.36 -35.52 8.95
N LEU A 18 -14.18 -35.34 8.36
CA LEU A 18 -13.55 -36.35 7.52
C LEU A 18 -13.33 -37.65 8.30
N ALA A 19 -12.82 -37.57 9.54
CA ALA A 19 -12.64 -38.74 10.40
C ALA A 19 -13.96 -39.49 10.67
N LYS A 20 -15.06 -38.76 10.91
CA LYS A 20 -16.39 -39.37 11.12
C LYS A 20 -16.91 -40.06 9.85
N PHE A 21 -16.80 -39.40 8.70
CA PHE A 21 -17.20 -39.98 7.42
C PHE A 21 -16.24 -41.07 6.93
N GLN A 22 -15.01 -41.18 7.45
CA GLN A 22 -14.05 -42.23 7.10
C GLN A 22 -14.04 -43.42 8.07
N ALA A 23 -14.75 -43.35 9.19
CA ALA A 23 -14.86 -44.46 10.15
C ALA A 23 -15.29 -45.78 9.47
N GLU A 24 -14.70 -46.91 9.88
CA GLU A 24 -15.06 -48.23 9.31
C GLU A 24 -16.54 -48.55 9.50
N GLN A 25 -17.11 -48.15 10.66
CA GLN A 25 -18.53 -48.28 10.98
C GLN A 25 -19.07 -46.92 11.43
N PRO A 26 -19.49 -46.05 10.50
CA PRO A 26 -19.98 -44.73 10.84
C PRO A 26 -21.36 -44.81 11.51
N ASP A 27 -21.54 -44.12 12.63
CA ASP A 27 -22.85 -43.94 13.24
C ASP A 27 -23.64 -42.87 12.46
N TYR A 28 -24.67 -43.32 11.74
CA TYR A 28 -25.50 -42.40 10.96
C TYR A 28 -26.21 -41.37 11.85
N ILE A 29 -26.49 -41.67 13.12
CA ILE A 29 -27.13 -40.73 14.06
C ILE A 29 -26.19 -39.54 14.28
N GLU A 30 -24.91 -39.81 14.53
CA GLU A 30 -23.91 -38.74 14.69
C GLU A 30 -23.70 -37.94 13.40
N LEU A 31 -23.76 -38.59 12.23
CA LEU A 31 -23.56 -37.91 10.95
C LEU A 31 -24.73 -36.99 10.57
N VAL A 32 -25.95 -37.31 10.98
CA VAL A 32 -27.14 -36.48 10.70
C VAL A 32 -27.53 -35.60 11.88
N ASP A 33 -26.74 -35.54 12.96
CA ASP A 33 -27.02 -34.68 14.10
C ASP A 33 -26.72 -33.20 13.78
N HIS A 34 -27.34 -32.29 14.54
CA HIS A 34 -27.25 -30.84 14.36
C HIS A 34 -25.82 -30.28 14.40
N TYR A 35 -24.87 -30.99 15.01
CA TYR A 35 -23.49 -30.52 15.15
C TYR A 35 -22.81 -30.16 13.82
N LEU A 36 -23.12 -30.84 12.72
CA LEU A 36 -22.56 -30.47 11.41
C LEU A 36 -23.10 -29.11 10.95
N ALA A 37 -24.40 -28.87 11.14
CA ALA A 37 -25.01 -27.59 10.83
C ALA A 37 -24.43 -26.45 11.68
N ASP A 38 -24.26 -26.69 12.99
CA ASP A 38 -23.69 -25.70 13.92
C ASP A 38 -22.25 -25.34 13.52
N ASP A 39 -21.43 -26.35 13.22
CA ASP A 39 -20.06 -26.15 12.77
C ASP A 39 -20.00 -25.41 11.42
N CYS A 40 -20.88 -25.76 10.46
CA CYS A 40 -21.00 -25.04 9.19
C CYS A 40 -21.39 -23.56 9.40
N GLN A 41 -22.34 -23.29 10.29
CA GLN A 41 -22.77 -21.93 10.62
C GLN A 41 -21.66 -21.14 11.31
N ALA A 42 -20.87 -21.78 12.18
CA ALA A 42 -19.74 -21.15 12.86
C ALA A 42 -18.63 -20.72 11.88
N LEU A 43 -18.50 -21.40 10.73
CA LEU A 43 -17.63 -21.03 9.62
C LEU A 43 -18.27 -20.04 8.63
N GLY A 44 -19.54 -19.68 8.83
CA GLY A 44 -20.28 -18.75 8.00
C GLY A 44 -20.87 -19.34 6.71
N PHE A 45 -20.94 -20.67 6.59
CA PHE A 45 -21.57 -21.30 5.43
C PHE A 45 -23.09 -21.22 5.51
N GLU A 46 -23.72 -20.76 4.42
CA GLU A 46 -25.17 -20.64 4.31
C GLU A 46 -25.76 -21.81 3.51
N MET A 47 -26.79 -22.47 4.05
CA MET A 47 -27.48 -23.54 3.33
C MET A 47 -28.36 -22.93 2.22
N ASP A 48 -28.10 -23.30 0.96
CA ASP A 48 -28.75 -22.74 -0.22
C ASP A 48 -29.50 -23.78 -1.07
N SER A 49 -29.73 -24.98 -0.51
CA SER A 49 -30.28 -26.15 -1.20
C SER A 49 -29.44 -26.63 -2.40
N GLY A 50 -28.14 -26.32 -2.44
CA GLY A 50 -27.22 -26.75 -3.50
C GLY A 50 -27.27 -25.88 -4.76
N LYS A 51 -27.96 -24.74 -4.72
CA LYS A 51 -28.20 -23.90 -5.90
C LYS A 51 -26.91 -23.33 -6.49
N ALA A 52 -26.02 -22.79 -5.66
CA ALA A 52 -24.77 -22.19 -6.09
C ALA A 52 -23.86 -23.25 -6.75
N PHE A 53 -23.75 -24.43 -6.13
CA PHE A 53 -22.95 -25.52 -6.65
C PHE A 53 -23.51 -26.03 -7.99
N CYS A 54 -24.81 -26.30 -8.07
CA CYS A 54 -25.46 -26.76 -9.31
C CYS A 54 -25.41 -25.71 -10.43
N LYS A 55 -25.43 -24.41 -10.11
CA LYS A 55 -25.28 -23.37 -11.13
C LYS A 55 -23.93 -23.43 -11.83
N GLN A 56 -22.86 -23.78 -11.11
CA GLN A 56 -21.50 -23.79 -11.63
C GLN A 56 -21.10 -25.17 -12.19
N TYR A 57 -21.57 -26.26 -11.56
CA TYR A 57 -21.13 -27.62 -11.84
C TYR A 57 -22.28 -28.61 -12.14
N GLY A 58 -23.50 -28.12 -12.38
CA GLY A 58 -24.70 -28.94 -12.56
C GLY A 58 -24.78 -29.71 -13.88
N ASN A 59 -23.94 -29.41 -14.87
CA ASN A 59 -23.96 -30.09 -16.18
C ASN A 59 -23.53 -31.57 -16.12
N GLY A 60 -22.77 -31.97 -15.08
CA GLY A 60 -22.30 -33.35 -14.88
C GLY A 60 -22.96 -34.08 -13.70
N ASN A 61 -24.05 -33.58 -13.11
CA ASN A 61 -24.64 -34.19 -11.90
C ASN A 61 -23.68 -34.36 -10.70
N ALA A 62 -22.55 -33.65 -10.66
CA ALA A 62 -21.54 -33.70 -9.60
C ALA A 62 -22.09 -33.35 -8.20
N TYR A 63 -23.26 -32.72 -8.11
CA TYR A 63 -23.92 -32.51 -6.83
C TYR A 63 -24.50 -33.79 -6.23
N ALA A 64 -24.90 -34.77 -7.06
CA ALA A 64 -25.52 -36.02 -6.63
C ALA A 64 -24.64 -37.25 -6.79
N ASP A 65 -23.71 -37.23 -7.75
CA ASP A 65 -22.87 -38.35 -8.14
C ASP A 65 -21.41 -38.11 -7.69
N PRO A 66 -20.83 -38.98 -6.84
CA PRO A 66 -19.46 -38.84 -6.36
C PRO A 66 -18.41 -39.05 -7.47
N ASP A 67 -18.68 -39.83 -8.50
CA ASP A 67 -17.71 -40.09 -9.57
C ASP A 67 -17.56 -38.85 -10.47
N GLU A 68 -18.68 -38.19 -10.77
CA GLU A 68 -18.70 -36.91 -11.48
C GLU A 68 -18.11 -35.77 -10.64
N LEU A 69 -18.27 -35.83 -9.31
CA LEU A 69 -17.59 -34.91 -8.39
C LEU A 69 -16.07 -35.09 -8.44
N ASP A 70 -15.58 -36.34 -8.40
CA ASP A 70 -14.14 -36.64 -8.37
C ASP A 70 -13.40 -36.09 -9.61
N LEU A 71 -14.06 -36.08 -10.77
CA LEU A 71 -13.53 -35.49 -12.00
C LEU A 71 -13.26 -33.98 -11.89
N ILE A 72 -13.99 -33.26 -11.05
CA ILE A 72 -13.92 -31.79 -10.95
C ILE A 72 -13.39 -31.29 -9.62
N ILE A 73 -13.39 -32.10 -8.55
CA ILE A 73 -13.18 -31.66 -7.17
C ILE A 73 -11.85 -30.94 -6.98
N ALA A 74 -10.79 -31.43 -7.62
CA ALA A 74 -9.46 -30.84 -7.58
C ALA A 74 -9.39 -29.43 -8.22
N THR A 75 -10.36 -29.06 -9.06
CA THR A 75 -10.45 -27.73 -9.68
C THR A 75 -11.18 -26.72 -8.82
N ILE A 76 -11.93 -27.16 -7.80
CA ILE A 76 -12.72 -26.28 -6.95
C ILE A 76 -11.81 -25.70 -5.87
N THR A 77 -11.61 -24.39 -5.90
CA THR A 77 -10.78 -23.65 -4.93
C THR A 77 -11.62 -22.75 -4.01
N ASP A 78 -12.90 -22.54 -4.34
CA ASP A 78 -13.83 -21.77 -3.51
C ASP A 78 -14.33 -22.62 -2.33
N VAL A 79 -13.69 -22.40 -1.18
CA VAL A 79 -14.06 -23.04 0.09
C VAL A 79 -15.49 -22.73 0.50
N ASN A 80 -15.99 -21.51 0.24
CA ASN A 80 -17.35 -21.17 0.60
C ASN A 80 -18.34 -21.98 -0.24
N LEU A 81 -18.08 -22.11 -1.54
CA LEU A 81 -18.89 -22.96 -2.42
C LEU A 81 -18.91 -24.43 -1.96
N LEU A 82 -17.75 -24.97 -1.56
CA LEU A 82 -17.63 -26.32 -1.00
C LEU A 82 -18.43 -26.47 0.32
N GLY A 83 -18.28 -25.51 1.24
CA GLY A 83 -18.99 -25.52 2.52
C GLY A 83 -20.51 -25.40 2.38
N VAL A 84 -20.99 -24.52 1.50
CA VAL A 84 -22.41 -24.36 1.17
C VAL A 84 -22.99 -25.62 0.54
N ALA A 85 -22.26 -26.27 -0.38
CA ALA A 85 -22.67 -27.52 -1.00
C ALA A 85 -22.74 -28.68 0.01
N LEU A 86 -21.72 -28.81 0.86
CA LEU A 86 -21.67 -29.78 1.94
C LEU A 86 -22.84 -29.61 2.90
N TYR A 87 -23.08 -28.38 3.35
CA TYR A 87 -24.16 -28.09 4.29
C TYR A 87 -25.53 -28.37 3.67
N SER A 88 -25.72 -28.00 2.41
CA SER A 88 -26.98 -28.24 1.68
C SER A 88 -27.26 -29.72 1.43
N ARG A 89 -26.23 -30.51 1.09
CA ARG A 89 -26.40 -31.96 0.87
C ARG A 89 -26.60 -32.70 2.19
N TRP A 90 -25.90 -32.30 3.25
CA TRP A 90 -26.18 -32.82 4.59
C TRP A 90 -27.63 -32.55 5.00
N ARG A 91 -28.12 -31.33 4.78
CA ARG A 91 -29.50 -30.92 5.10
C ARG A 91 -30.53 -31.79 4.38
N TYR A 92 -30.24 -32.19 3.14
CA TYR A 92 -31.07 -33.14 2.40
C TYR A 92 -31.22 -34.48 3.14
N PHE A 93 -30.12 -35.11 3.60
CA PHE A 93 -30.22 -36.38 4.35
C PHE A 93 -30.87 -36.21 5.72
N ASN A 94 -30.67 -35.07 6.35
CA ASN A 94 -31.24 -34.77 7.64
C ASN A 94 -32.76 -34.47 7.59
N HIS A 95 -33.32 -33.94 6.48
CA HIS A 95 -34.73 -33.49 6.41
C HIS A 95 -35.58 -34.01 5.24
N TRP A 96 -34.99 -34.42 4.12
CA TRP A 96 -35.73 -34.71 2.89
C TRP A 96 -35.51 -36.12 2.32
N ALA A 97 -34.42 -36.78 2.67
CA ALA A 97 -34.20 -38.17 2.30
C ALA A 97 -35.30 -39.06 2.91
N TYR A 98 -35.67 -40.12 2.18
CA TYR A 98 -36.64 -41.10 2.67
C TYR A 98 -36.15 -41.75 3.97
N SER A 99 -34.84 -42.00 4.08
CA SER A 99 -34.18 -42.41 5.30
C SER A 99 -32.88 -41.65 5.51
N ALA A 100 -32.72 -41.04 6.69
CA ALA A 100 -31.46 -40.40 7.09
C ALA A 100 -30.27 -41.38 7.10
N LYS A 101 -30.54 -42.69 7.26
CA LYS A 101 -29.53 -43.75 7.15
C LYS A 101 -28.91 -43.85 5.75
N GLU A 102 -29.50 -43.22 4.73
CA GLU A 102 -28.92 -43.25 3.39
C GLU A 102 -27.60 -42.48 3.31
N ILE A 103 -27.31 -41.58 4.26
CA ILE A 103 -26.05 -40.83 4.32
C ILE A 103 -24.82 -41.74 4.46
N ILE A 104 -24.97 -42.93 5.08
CA ILE A 104 -23.87 -43.90 5.25
C ILE A 104 -23.69 -44.84 4.06
N ARG A 105 -24.56 -44.77 3.04
CA ARG A 105 -24.36 -45.57 1.82
C ARG A 105 -23.02 -45.18 1.17
N PRO A 106 -22.27 -46.15 0.60
CA PRO A 106 -20.92 -45.92 0.09
C PRO A 106 -20.82 -44.69 -0.83
N GLU A 107 -21.73 -44.55 -1.78
CA GLU A 107 -21.77 -43.45 -2.75
C GLU A 107 -22.01 -42.07 -2.10
N ASN A 108 -22.90 -42.00 -1.12
CA ASN A 108 -23.20 -40.75 -0.42
C ASN A 108 -22.05 -40.36 0.50
N ARG A 109 -21.49 -41.34 1.20
CA ARG A 109 -20.33 -41.18 2.07
C ARG A 109 -19.10 -40.72 1.27
N GLN A 110 -18.83 -41.33 0.12
CA GLN A 110 -17.74 -40.95 -0.77
C GLN A 110 -17.84 -39.49 -1.19
N TRP A 111 -19.04 -38.99 -1.52
CA TRP A 111 -19.25 -37.59 -1.86
C TRP A 111 -18.82 -36.64 -0.73
N PHE A 112 -19.21 -36.93 0.52
CA PHE A 112 -18.81 -36.09 1.68
C PHE A 112 -17.30 -36.17 1.91
N VAL A 113 -16.71 -37.36 1.78
CA VAL A 113 -15.26 -37.56 1.90
C VAL A 113 -14.49 -36.72 0.87
N LEU A 114 -14.94 -36.68 -0.39
CA LEU A 114 -14.30 -35.88 -1.45
C LEU A 114 -14.32 -34.38 -1.11
N ILE A 115 -15.48 -33.85 -0.71
CA ILE A 115 -15.60 -32.42 -0.33
C ILE A 115 -14.73 -32.09 0.89
N LEU A 116 -14.79 -32.92 1.95
CA LEU A 116 -14.04 -32.68 3.18
C LEU A 116 -12.53 -32.82 2.99
N THR A 117 -12.10 -33.80 2.19
CA THR A 117 -10.69 -33.95 1.80
C THR A 117 -10.21 -32.71 1.04
N ARG A 118 -11.03 -32.20 0.12
CA ARG A 118 -10.69 -30.99 -0.64
C ARG A 118 -10.61 -29.76 0.26
N MET A 119 -11.55 -29.61 1.20
CA MET A 119 -11.51 -28.52 2.18
C MET A 119 -10.26 -28.61 3.07
N LEU A 120 -9.88 -29.81 3.49
CA LEU A 120 -8.66 -30.05 4.26
C LEU A 120 -7.39 -29.67 3.48
N GLN A 121 -7.29 -30.11 2.23
CA GLN A 121 -6.19 -29.73 1.33
C GLN A 121 -6.06 -28.21 1.17
N LEU A 122 -7.19 -27.52 0.95
CA LEU A 122 -7.21 -26.05 0.82
C LEU A 122 -6.87 -25.34 2.14
N ALA A 123 -7.22 -25.93 3.29
CA ALA A 123 -6.87 -25.41 4.61
C ALA A 123 -5.37 -25.56 4.90
N GLN A 124 -4.81 -26.73 4.55
CA GLN A 124 -3.39 -27.10 4.72
C GLN A 124 -2.46 -26.46 3.67
N GLY A 125 -3.04 -25.74 2.69
CA GLY A 125 -2.27 -25.00 1.69
C GLY A 125 -1.71 -25.89 0.58
N GLU A 126 -2.44 -26.92 0.15
CA GLU A 126 -2.10 -27.70 -1.05
C GLU A 126 -1.75 -26.75 -2.20
N THR A 127 -0.47 -26.77 -2.57
CA THR A 127 0.08 -25.94 -3.63
C THR A 127 -0.33 -26.55 -4.96
N VAL A 128 -1.34 -25.94 -5.60
CA VAL A 128 -1.78 -26.34 -6.93
C VAL A 128 -0.60 -26.20 -7.90
N ARG A 129 -0.02 -27.31 -8.32
CA ARG A 129 1.11 -27.28 -9.27
C ARG A 129 0.65 -26.72 -10.61
N PHE A 130 1.50 -25.89 -11.21
CA PHE A 130 1.25 -25.36 -12.54
C PHE A 130 1.26 -26.49 -13.57
N SER A 131 0.30 -26.50 -14.50
CA SER A 131 0.26 -27.45 -15.60
C SER A 131 0.00 -26.79 -16.95
N GLY A 132 0.59 -27.36 -18.00
CA GLY A 132 0.54 -26.83 -19.36
C GLY A 132 1.63 -25.80 -19.65
N ARG A 133 1.41 -25.01 -20.70
CA ARG A 133 2.31 -23.91 -21.12
C ARG A 133 1.74 -22.58 -20.66
N ALA A 134 2.52 -21.77 -19.94
CA ALA A 134 2.11 -20.43 -19.54
C ALA A 134 1.96 -19.49 -20.75
N THR A 135 0.87 -18.73 -20.77
CA THR A 135 0.50 -17.77 -21.83
C THR A 135 0.33 -16.36 -21.29
N GLY A 136 0.20 -16.19 -19.98
CA GLY A 136 0.17 -14.88 -19.34
C GLY A 136 0.36 -14.99 -17.83
N MET A 137 0.68 -13.85 -17.21
CA MET A 137 0.74 -13.73 -15.77
C MET A 137 0.30 -12.37 -15.27
N ARG A 138 -0.12 -12.34 -14.00
CA ARG A 138 -0.35 -11.14 -13.22
C ARG A 138 0.26 -11.32 -11.84
N LEU A 139 1.23 -10.46 -11.49
CA LEU A 139 1.91 -10.43 -10.21
C LEU A 139 1.56 -9.14 -9.49
N ILE A 140 0.97 -9.27 -8.29
CA ILE A 140 0.77 -8.16 -7.36
C ILE A 140 1.81 -8.29 -6.26
N SER A 141 2.59 -7.24 -6.04
CA SER A 141 3.53 -7.13 -4.92
C SER A 141 3.02 -6.02 -4.00
N GLN A 142 2.88 -6.29 -2.71
CA GLN A 142 2.32 -5.36 -1.74
C GLN A 142 3.19 -5.28 -0.48
N GLN A 143 3.59 -4.06 -0.11
CA GLN A 143 4.37 -3.79 1.10
C GLN A 143 3.57 -4.13 2.37
N GLY A 144 4.28 -4.59 3.42
CA GLY A 144 3.72 -4.73 4.76
C GLY A 144 3.76 -3.39 5.48
N THR A 145 2.65 -2.96 6.07
CA THR A 145 2.56 -1.67 6.76
C THR A 145 2.73 -1.86 8.27
N PHE A 146 3.95 -2.18 8.72
CA PHE A 146 4.24 -2.25 10.15
C PHE A 146 4.26 -0.85 10.81
N LEU A 147 4.69 0.16 10.06
CA LEU A 147 4.53 1.58 10.37
C LEU A 147 3.47 2.18 9.44
N GLU A 148 2.74 3.20 9.91
CA GLU A 148 1.75 3.90 9.10
C GLU A 148 2.46 4.62 7.92
N PRO A 149 2.22 4.19 6.67
CA PRO A 149 2.82 4.81 5.50
C PRO A 149 2.18 6.17 5.22
N GLN A 150 2.92 7.05 4.56
CA GLN A 150 2.38 8.33 4.12
C GLN A 150 1.45 8.14 2.93
N ALA A 151 0.51 9.08 2.75
CA ALA A 151 -0.45 9.07 1.65
C ALA A 151 0.18 8.82 0.27
N THR A 152 1.40 9.32 0.04
CA THR A 152 2.15 9.24 -1.22
C THR A 152 3.07 8.03 -1.34
N ASP A 153 3.22 7.22 -0.29
CA ASP A 153 4.14 6.07 -0.33
C ASP A 153 3.54 4.98 -1.24
N GLU A 154 4.34 4.47 -2.17
CA GLU A 154 3.95 3.33 -3.01
C GLU A 154 3.79 2.09 -2.12
N ILE A 155 2.60 1.49 -2.14
CA ILE A 155 2.28 0.30 -1.33
C ILE A 155 2.01 -0.94 -2.18
N ARG A 156 1.77 -0.77 -3.49
CA ARG A 156 1.42 -1.87 -4.39
C ARG A 156 1.97 -1.67 -5.80
N GLN A 157 2.52 -2.74 -6.36
CA GLN A 157 2.85 -2.88 -7.78
C GLN A 157 2.03 -4.02 -8.40
N THR A 158 1.52 -3.83 -9.61
CA THR A 158 0.81 -4.85 -10.40
C THR A 158 1.48 -4.98 -11.75
N LEU A 159 2.27 -6.05 -11.93
CA LEU A 159 2.90 -6.39 -13.20
C LEU A 159 2.03 -7.43 -13.93
N THR A 160 1.60 -7.12 -15.14
CA THR A 160 0.84 -8.05 -15.99
C THR A 160 1.54 -8.19 -17.32
N PHE A 161 1.77 -9.41 -17.80
CA PHE A 161 2.26 -9.59 -19.16
C PHE A 161 1.81 -10.88 -19.79
N PHE A 162 1.81 -10.88 -21.13
CA PHE A 162 1.35 -11.98 -21.94
C PHE A 162 2.47 -12.53 -22.82
N GLY A 163 2.42 -13.82 -23.12
CA GLY A 163 3.42 -14.50 -23.95
C GLY A 163 3.48 -13.98 -25.39
N TRP A 164 2.56 -13.11 -25.81
CA TRP A 164 2.58 -12.45 -27.11
C TRP A 164 3.26 -11.07 -27.09
N GLY A 165 3.76 -10.61 -25.93
CA GLY A 165 4.72 -9.49 -25.86
C GLY A 165 4.37 -8.29 -24.97
N PRO A 166 3.10 -7.85 -24.83
CA PRO A 166 2.80 -6.68 -24.02
C PRO A 166 3.02 -6.93 -22.53
N VAL A 167 3.50 -5.90 -21.87
CA VAL A 167 3.78 -5.83 -20.44
C VAL A 167 3.18 -4.53 -19.90
N PHE A 168 2.40 -4.64 -18.84
CA PHE A 168 1.73 -3.55 -18.14
C PHE A 168 2.23 -3.51 -16.70
N LEU A 169 2.55 -2.31 -16.20
CA LEU A 169 2.88 -2.11 -14.79
C LEU A 169 2.09 -0.94 -14.24
N ASP A 170 1.23 -1.22 -13.25
CA ASP A 170 0.54 -0.21 -12.47
C ASP A 170 1.10 -0.17 -11.05
N THR A 171 1.34 1.01 -10.50
CA THR A 171 1.72 1.17 -9.09
C THR A 171 0.77 2.10 -8.35
N LYS A 172 0.48 1.80 -7.09
CA LYS A 172 -0.46 2.55 -6.25
C LYS A 172 0.16 3.02 -4.95
N THR A 173 -0.18 4.23 -4.56
CA THR A 173 0.16 4.83 -3.28
C THR A 173 -0.82 4.44 -2.16
N TYR A 174 -0.48 4.74 -0.91
CA TYR A 174 -1.30 4.41 0.26
C TYR A 174 -2.70 5.05 0.24
N ASN A 175 -2.82 6.29 -0.27
CA ASN A 175 -4.12 6.95 -0.47
C ASN A 175 -4.94 6.36 -1.64
N GLY A 176 -4.41 5.34 -2.33
CA GLY A 176 -5.07 4.63 -3.41
C GLY A 176 -4.91 5.27 -4.80
N GLU A 177 -4.15 6.36 -4.89
CA GLU A 177 -3.85 7.02 -6.17
C GLU A 177 -2.89 6.18 -7.02
N LEU A 178 -3.05 6.31 -8.34
CA LEU A 178 -2.14 5.72 -9.31
C LEU A 178 -0.83 6.53 -9.30
N ASN A 179 0.29 5.87 -9.05
CA ASN A 179 1.62 6.50 -9.03
C ASN A 179 2.30 6.37 -10.39
N ARG A 180 2.34 5.15 -10.96
CA ARG A 180 2.92 4.87 -12.28
C ARG A 180 2.02 3.94 -13.07
N ASP A 181 1.93 4.17 -14.38
CA ASP A 181 1.29 3.29 -15.38
C ASP A 181 2.25 3.21 -16.57
N LEU A 182 2.83 2.02 -16.79
CA LEU A 182 3.75 1.75 -17.87
C LEU A 182 3.16 0.69 -18.80
N GLN A 183 3.23 0.98 -20.10
CA GLN A 183 2.86 0.04 -21.16
C GLN A 183 4.08 -0.19 -22.05
N LEU A 184 4.60 -1.41 -22.02
CA LEU A 184 5.82 -1.80 -22.72
C LEU A 184 5.53 -2.94 -23.69
N GLN A 185 6.25 -2.97 -24.81
CA GLN A 185 6.14 -4.02 -25.81
C GLN A 185 7.46 -4.77 -25.94
N PHE A 186 7.43 -6.07 -25.68
CA PHE A 186 8.56 -6.97 -25.86
C PHE A 186 8.28 -7.96 -26.99
N SER A 187 9.34 -8.65 -27.44
CA SER A 187 9.16 -9.76 -28.38
C SER A 187 8.49 -10.95 -27.68
N LYS A 188 7.72 -11.72 -28.44
CA LYS A 188 7.13 -12.99 -27.99
C LYS A 188 8.19 -13.92 -27.37
N ALA A 189 9.38 -13.99 -27.94
CA ALA A 189 10.46 -14.84 -27.43
C ALA A 189 10.94 -14.45 -26.02
N VAL A 190 10.96 -13.15 -25.71
CA VAL A 190 11.38 -12.63 -24.40
C VAL A 190 10.33 -12.96 -23.33
N THR A 191 9.06 -12.66 -23.61
CA THR A 191 7.95 -12.90 -22.67
C THR A 191 7.63 -14.38 -22.50
N ASP A 192 7.67 -15.18 -23.57
CA ASP A 192 7.55 -16.64 -23.51
C ASP A 192 8.63 -17.25 -22.59
N ARG A 193 9.88 -16.78 -22.67
CA ARG A 193 10.98 -17.27 -21.83
C ARG A 193 10.76 -16.94 -20.35
N LEU A 194 10.36 -15.71 -20.04
CA LEU A 194 10.03 -15.31 -18.67
C LEU A 194 8.90 -16.17 -18.08
N LEU A 195 7.80 -16.32 -18.83
CA LEU A 195 6.67 -17.15 -18.42
C LEU A 195 7.09 -18.61 -18.21
N ALA A 196 7.94 -19.15 -19.08
CA ALA A 196 8.42 -20.53 -18.96
C ALA A 196 9.25 -20.73 -17.68
N SER A 197 10.18 -19.82 -17.37
CA SER A 197 11.00 -19.89 -16.16
C SER A 197 10.16 -19.77 -14.88
N ILE A 198 9.20 -18.84 -14.86
CA ILE A 198 8.31 -18.67 -13.70
C ILE A 198 7.41 -19.91 -13.55
N ALA A 199 6.80 -20.39 -14.63
CA ALA A 199 5.99 -21.59 -14.62
C ALA A 199 6.75 -22.83 -14.15
N GLU A 200 8.03 -22.95 -14.50
CA GLU A 200 8.87 -24.09 -14.09
C GLU A 200 9.00 -24.20 -12.57
N TYR A 201 9.20 -23.07 -11.88
CA TYR A 201 9.22 -23.05 -10.42
C TYR A 201 7.95 -23.67 -9.82
N PHE A 202 6.79 -23.24 -10.32
CA PHE A 202 5.50 -23.67 -9.80
C PHE A 202 5.04 -25.05 -10.29
N ARG A 203 5.81 -25.73 -11.15
CA ARG A 203 5.56 -27.15 -11.50
C ARG A 203 5.98 -28.11 -10.40
N SER A 204 6.89 -27.69 -9.53
CA SER A 204 7.40 -28.50 -8.41
C SER A 204 6.70 -28.15 -7.10
N ASP A 205 6.83 -29.03 -6.11
CA ASP A 205 6.45 -28.68 -4.74
C ASP A 205 7.30 -27.51 -4.26
N HIS A 206 6.62 -26.46 -3.84
CA HIS A 206 7.23 -25.27 -3.27
C HIS A 206 6.63 -25.05 -1.89
N GLN A 207 7.49 -24.78 -0.91
CA GLN A 207 7.07 -24.40 0.42
C GLN A 207 7.00 -22.87 0.48
N THR A 208 5.84 -22.35 0.87
CA THR A 208 5.70 -20.93 1.18
C THR A 208 6.17 -20.71 2.61
N LEU A 209 7.10 -19.77 2.82
CA LEU A 209 7.51 -19.36 4.15
C LEU A 209 6.34 -18.62 4.83
N ALA A 210 6.03 -18.98 6.08
CA ALA A 210 5.08 -18.23 6.89
C ALA A 210 5.81 -17.12 7.64
N VAL A 211 5.73 -15.89 7.11
CA VAL A 211 6.37 -14.71 7.70
C VAL A 211 5.29 -13.68 8.04
N THR A 212 5.26 -13.21 9.30
CA THR A 212 4.17 -12.35 9.83
C THR A 212 4.44 -10.85 9.69
N ASP A 213 5.69 -10.46 9.42
CA ASP A 213 6.20 -9.08 9.39
C ASP A 213 6.62 -8.60 7.99
N ALA A 214 6.53 -9.48 6.97
CA ALA A 214 6.79 -9.14 5.59
C ALA A 214 5.52 -8.70 4.84
N GLY A 215 5.69 -7.98 3.74
CA GLY A 215 4.62 -7.76 2.75
C GLY A 215 4.17 -9.06 2.10
N THR A 216 3.30 -8.97 1.08
CA THR A 216 2.81 -10.15 0.35
C THR A 216 2.94 -9.99 -1.15
N TRP A 217 3.24 -11.08 -1.85
CA TRP A 217 3.02 -11.18 -3.29
C TRP A 217 1.87 -12.15 -3.60
N GLN A 218 1.18 -11.90 -4.72
CA GLN A 218 0.15 -12.75 -5.30
C GLN A 218 0.43 -12.92 -6.79
N LEU A 219 0.59 -14.15 -7.24
CA LEU A 219 0.82 -14.48 -8.64
C LEU A 219 -0.37 -15.24 -9.20
N GLN A 220 -0.85 -14.82 -10.37
CA GLN A 220 -1.79 -15.55 -11.19
C GLN A 220 -1.09 -15.93 -12.50
N LEU A 221 -1.02 -17.21 -12.82
CA LEU A 221 -0.54 -17.74 -14.09
C LEU A 221 -1.71 -18.27 -14.92
N THR A 222 -1.74 -17.95 -16.21
CA THR A 222 -2.71 -18.51 -17.16
C THR A 222 -1.99 -19.46 -18.10
N ASN A 223 -2.54 -20.66 -18.30
CA ASN A 223 -1.97 -21.64 -19.23
C ASN A 223 -2.60 -21.54 -20.65
N SER A 224 -2.12 -22.39 -21.57
CA SER A 224 -2.59 -22.45 -22.96
C SER A 224 -4.03 -22.93 -23.13
N GLU A 225 -4.62 -23.53 -22.11
CA GLU A 225 -6.02 -23.97 -22.08
C GLU A 225 -6.94 -22.89 -21.47
N GLY A 226 -6.38 -21.75 -21.06
CA GLY A 226 -7.11 -20.68 -20.38
C GLY A 226 -7.35 -20.94 -18.89
N LYS A 227 -6.77 -22.00 -18.31
CA LYS A 227 -6.86 -22.27 -16.87
C LYS A 227 -5.93 -21.34 -16.09
N GLU A 228 -6.44 -20.84 -14.97
CA GLU A 228 -5.73 -19.94 -14.06
C GLU A 228 -5.22 -20.69 -12.83
N PHE A 229 -4.01 -20.33 -12.38
CA PHE A 229 -3.34 -20.88 -11.22
C PHE A 229 -2.88 -19.74 -10.33
N CYS A 230 -3.26 -19.76 -9.06
CA CYS A 230 -2.98 -18.67 -8.13
C CYS A 230 -2.03 -19.12 -7.02
N TYR A 231 -1.02 -18.31 -6.76
CA TYR A 231 0.02 -18.52 -5.76
C TYR A 231 0.17 -17.27 -4.91
N THR A 232 0.62 -17.44 -3.68
CA THR A 232 0.93 -16.33 -2.78
C THR A 232 2.10 -16.68 -1.90
N GLY A 233 2.84 -15.67 -1.48
CA GLY A 233 3.91 -15.80 -0.50
C GLY A 233 4.30 -14.46 0.11
N PRO A 234 5.20 -14.49 1.10
CA PRO A 234 5.71 -13.28 1.72
C PRO A 234 6.61 -12.51 0.72
N LEU A 235 6.54 -11.18 0.77
CA LEU A 235 7.34 -10.27 -0.05
C LEU A 235 8.78 -10.17 0.48
N CYS A 236 9.44 -11.32 0.55
CA CYS A 236 10.83 -11.54 0.87
C CYS A 236 11.31 -12.90 0.33
N ASP A 237 10.55 -13.50 -0.59
CA ASP A 237 10.83 -14.84 -1.11
C ASP A 237 11.95 -14.80 -2.16
N ASP A 238 12.97 -15.64 -1.95
CA ASP A 238 14.06 -15.88 -2.91
C ASP A 238 13.73 -17.07 -3.81
N LEU A 239 12.77 -16.86 -4.72
CA LEU A 239 12.35 -17.89 -5.67
C LEU A 239 13.42 -18.07 -6.75
N SER A 240 13.94 -19.28 -6.92
CA SER A 240 14.95 -19.57 -7.95
C SER A 240 14.68 -20.88 -8.70
N VAL A 241 15.06 -20.92 -9.97
CA VAL A 241 15.04 -22.10 -10.83
C VAL A 241 16.42 -22.27 -11.44
N ASP A 242 17.01 -23.46 -11.30
CA ASP A 242 18.37 -23.77 -11.79
C ASP A 242 19.43 -22.73 -11.39
N GLY A 243 19.34 -22.22 -10.15
CA GLY A 243 20.25 -21.19 -9.63
C GLY A 243 20.01 -19.78 -10.17
N THR A 244 18.95 -19.55 -10.95
CA THR A 244 18.53 -18.23 -11.42
C THR A 244 17.38 -17.69 -10.56
N GLY A 245 17.59 -16.56 -9.88
CA GLY A 245 16.55 -15.87 -9.11
C GLY A 245 15.47 -15.26 -10.03
N LEU A 246 14.20 -15.56 -9.76
CA LEU A 246 13.07 -15.13 -10.60
C LEU A 246 12.84 -13.61 -10.53
N SER A 247 13.05 -12.99 -9.38
CA SER A 247 12.93 -11.53 -9.21
C SER A 247 13.97 -10.79 -10.06
N ASP A 248 15.23 -11.21 -10.00
CA ASP A 248 16.30 -10.62 -10.79
C ASP A 248 16.13 -10.89 -12.29
N LEU A 249 15.65 -12.08 -12.64
CA LEU A 249 15.30 -12.42 -14.02
C LEU A 249 14.25 -11.46 -14.59
N LEU A 250 13.19 -11.17 -13.82
CA LEU A 250 12.17 -10.20 -14.20
C LEU A 250 12.76 -8.79 -14.40
N ARG A 251 13.49 -8.28 -13.40
CA ARG A 251 14.09 -6.94 -13.44
C ARG A 251 15.04 -6.76 -14.62
N THR A 252 15.95 -7.73 -14.81
CA THR A 252 16.97 -7.68 -15.87
C THR A 252 16.34 -7.78 -17.25
N THR A 253 15.39 -8.69 -17.43
CA THR A 253 14.79 -8.96 -18.75
C THR A 253 13.84 -7.84 -19.18
N LEU A 254 13.02 -7.35 -18.25
CA LEU A 254 12.07 -6.26 -18.52
C LEU A 254 12.72 -4.87 -18.44
N LYS A 255 13.98 -4.79 -17.99
CA LYS A 255 14.68 -3.53 -17.72
C LYS A 255 13.91 -2.64 -16.73
N LEU A 256 13.33 -3.26 -15.72
CA LEU A 256 12.53 -2.62 -14.66
C LEU A 256 13.25 -2.81 -13.32
N PRO A 257 14.30 -2.02 -13.03
CA PRO A 257 15.12 -2.19 -11.83
C PRO A 257 14.35 -1.98 -10.52
N PHE A 258 13.28 -1.16 -10.56
CA PHE A 258 12.44 -0.81 -9.41
C PHE A 258 11.30 -1.80 -9.12
N LEU A 259 11.21 -2.90 -9.87
CA LEU A 259 10.18 -3.91 -9.66
C LEU A 259 10.46 -4.70 -8.39
N TRP A 260 9.50 -4.75 -7.46
CA TRP A 260 9.57 -5.53 -6.22
C TRP A 260 9.54 -7.04 -6.45
N ALA A 261 8.87 -7.48 -7.52
CA ALA A 261 8.73 -8.89 -7.88
C ALA A 261 8.30 -9.76 -6.68
N PHE A 262 9.06 -10.81 -6.34
CA PHE A 262 8.74 -11.74 -5.24
C PHE A 262 9.47 -11.41 -3.93
N ASP A 263 10.59 -10.70 -3.99
CA ASP A 263 11.51 -10.51 -2.87
C ASP A 263 11.38 -9.13 -2.19
N GLY A 264 10.60 -8.19 -2.75
CA GLY A 264 10.45 -6.82 -2.24
C GLY A 264 11.64 -5.90 -2.49
N GLN A 265 12.71 -6.39 -3.13
CA GLN A 265 13.93 -5.67 -3.41
C GLN A 265 13.84 -4.91 -4.75
N THR A 266 14.86 -4.12 -5.06
CA THR A 266 15.01 -3.42 -6.35
C THR A 266 16.46 -3.53 -6.80
N THR A 267 16.70 -3.93 -8.05
CA THR A 267 18.05 -4.02 -8.64
C THR A 267 18.24 -2.90 -9.66
N GLY A 268 18.49 -1.69 -9.16
CA GLY A 268 18.89 -0.54 -9.96
C GLY A 268 19.97 0.24 -9.24
N GLN A 269 20.82 0.93 -10.00
CA GLN A 269 21.74 1.92 -9.44
C GLN A 269 20.96 2.85 -8.52
N ARG A 270 21.27 2.87 -7.23
CA ARG A 270 20.58 3.75 -6.31
C ARG A 270 21.22 5.12 -6.37
N ILE A 271 20.41 6.17 -6.51
CA ILE A 271 20.93 7.54 -6.45
C ILE A 271 21.40 7.81 -5.02
N MET A 272 22.70 8.01 -4.87
CA MET A 272 23.34 8.32 -3.59
C MET A 272 23.48 9.83 -3.40
N ARG A 273 23.76 10.57 -4.47
CA ARG A 273 23.96 12.02 -4.40
C ARG A 273 23.58 12.68 -5.71
N ILE A 274 22.95 13.84 -5.63
CA ILE A 274 22.80 14.77 -6.75
C ILE A 274 23.47 16.07 -6.32
N GLU A 275 24.35 16.58 -7.17
CA GLU A 275 25.02 17.85 -7.02
C GLU A 275 24.77 18.70 -8.26
N MET A 276 24.55 19.99 -8.08
CA MET A 276 24.43 20.93 -9.18
C MET A 276 25.24 22.18 -8.88
N HIS A 277 26.02 22.58 -9.87
CA HIS A 277 26.72 23.87 -9.92
C HIS A 277 26.03 24.72 -10.96
N TYR A 278 25.58 25.91 -10.55
CA TYR A 278 25.01 26.94 -11.40
C TYR A 278 25.94 28.14 -11.40
N HIS A 279 26.16 28.72 -12.57
CA HIS A 279 27.02 29.89 -12.76
C HIS A 279 26.31 30.90 -13.67
N SER A 280 26.29 32.16 -13.24
CA SER A 280 25.76 33.30 -13.98
C SER A 280 26.56 34.53 -13.58
N ASP A 281 27.50 35.00 -14.41
CA ASP A 281 28.39 36.13 -14.08
C ASP A 281 27.66 37.29 -13.35
N PRO A 282 28.00 37.64 -12.09
CA PRO A 282 29.08 37.13 -11.22
C PRO A 282 28.68 36.08 -10.16
N GLU A 283 27.44 35.59 -10.18
CA GLU A 283 26.84 34.73 -9.17
C GLU A 283 27.15 33.23 -9.41
N GLU A 284 27.47 32.52 -8.32
CA GLU A 284 27.63 31.06 -8.33
C GLU A 284 26.76 30.41 -7.26
N GLU A 285 26.10 29.30 -7.61
CA GLU A 285 25.31 28.52 -6.67
C GLU A 285 25.63 27.04 -6.74
N THR A 286 25.77 26.40 -5.59
CA THR A 286 25.94 24.96 -5.45
C THR A 286 24.79 24.37 -4.65
N PHE A 287 24.10 23.40 -5.25
CA PHE A 287 23.10 22.57 -4.59
C PHE A 287 23.63 21.14 -4.43
N GLN A 288 23.33 20.52 -3.29
CA GLN A 288 23.65 19.12 -3.03
C GLN A 288 22.51 18.45 -2.26
N ILE A 289 22.14 17.24 -2.64
CA ILE A 289 21.35 16.31 -1.83
C ILE A 289 22.06 14.97 -1.76
N ASP A 290 22.19 14.41 -0.55
CA ASP A 290 23.05 13.28 -0.26
C ASP A 290 22.36 12.26 0.64
N ARG A 291 22.21 11.04 0.12
CA ARG A 291 21.54 9.91 0.77
C ARG A 291 22.28 9.45 2.02
N GLN A 292 23.59 9.33 1.96
CA GLN A 292 24.39 8.74 3.02
C GLN A 292 24.38 9.61 4.28
N THR A 293 24.52 10.92 4.08
CA THR A 293 24.46 11.90 5.15
C THR A 293 23.02 12.28 5.50
N GLY A 294 22.06 12.06 4.60
CA GLY A 294 20.67 12.45 4.78
C GLY A 294 20.48 13.97 4.74
N ARG A 295 21.31 14.67 3.95
CA ARG A 295 21.41 16.14 3.93
C ARG A 295 21.02 16.73 2.59
N LEU A 296 20.49 17.95 2.67
CA LEU A 296 20.34 18.87 1.57
C LEU A 296 21.13 20.14 1.90
N ALA A 297 21.93 20.64 0.97
CA ALA A 297 22.70 21.86 1.12
C ALA A 297 22.56 22.77 -0.10
N LEU A 298 22.46 24.07 0.14
CA LEU A 298 22.50 25.13 -0.87
C LEU A 298 23.52 26.16 -0.42
N THR A 299 24.48 26.47 -1.28
CA THR A 299 25.45 27.55 -1.09
C THR A 299 25.35 28.51 -2.25
N GLN A 300 25.32 29.80 -1.96
CA GLN A 300 25.28 30.88 -2.95
C GLN A 300 26.46 31.81 -2.67
N HIS A 301 27.24 32.11 -3.70
CA HIS A 301 28.36 33.04 -3.67
C HIS A 301 27.92 34.33 -4.39
N PHE A 302 28.02 35.45 -3.69
CA PHE A 302 27.69 36.78 -4.23
C PHE A 302 28.94 37.54 -4.68
N ASP A 303 30.05 37.31 -3.99
CA ASP A 303 31.39 37.82 -4.29
C ASP A 303 32.46 37.00 -3.53
N ASP A 304 33.74 37.33 -3.72
CA ASP A 304 34.89 36.65 -3.08
C ASP A 304 34.86 36.63 -1.54
N GLN A 305 34.07 37.50 -0.90
CA GLN A 305 34.01 37.65 0.56
C GLN A 305 32.66 37.26 1.16
N THR A 306 31.63 37.12 0.32
CA THR A 306 30.24 36.98 0.76
C THR A 306 29.60 35.72 0.17
N GLN A 307 29.25 34.79 1.05
CA GLN A 307 28.47 33.60 0.70
C GLN A 307 27.32 33.38 1.70
N ARG A 308 26.24 32.76 1.22
CA ARG A 308 25.15 32.23 2.04
C ARG A 308 25.10 30.72 1.89
N SER A 309 25.14 29.99 3.00
CA SER A 309 24.95 28.54 3.02
C SER A 309 23.78 28.15 3.90
N GLN A 310 22.96 27.23 3.40
CA GLN A 310 21.89 26.58 4.14
C GLN A 310 22.09 25.07 4.07
N THR A 311 21.99 24.39 5.22
CA THR A 311 22.04 22.93 5.29
C THR A 311 20.86 22.43 6.11
N ILE A 312 20.19 21.43 5.56
CA ILE A 312 19.03 20.77 6.13
C ILE A 312 19.39 19.31 6.36
N GLN A 313 19.23 18.85 7.60
CA GLN A 313 19.39 17.44 7.97
C GLN A 313 18.00 16.80 8.04
N ALA A 314 17.67 15.96 7.06
CA ALA A 314 16.35 15.34 6.97
C ALA A 314 16.48 13.93 6.38
N ALA A 315 17.13 13.02 7.11
CA ALA A 315 17.56 11.72 6.59
C ALA A 315 16.42 10.93 5.91
N SER A 316 15.29 10.75 6.58
CA SER A 316 14.15 10.03 6.02
C SER A 316 13.55 10.72 4.80
N ALA A 317 13.41 12.05 4.82
CA ALA A 317 12.85 12.81 3.71
C ALA A 317 13.76 12.81 2.47
N VAL A 318 15.08 12.92 2.69
CA VAL A 318 16.10 12.85 1.63
C VAL A 318 16.13 11.48 1.00
N VAL A 319 16.20 10.41 1.80
CA VAL A 319 16.17 9.02 1.30
C VAL A 319 14.91 8.78 0.47
N ARG A 320 13.75 9.18 0.98
CA ARG A 320 12.47 9.01 0.29
C ARG A 320 12.42 9.78 -1.03
N LEU A 321 12.85 11.04 -1.05
CA LEU A 321 12.86 11.84 -2.28
C LEU A 321 13.76 11.16 -3.33
N LEU A 322 14.95 10.70 -2.93
CA LEU A 322 15.86 10.01 -3.85
C LEU A 322 15.36 8.64 -4.30
N ASP A 323 14.56 7.94 -3.50
CA ASP A 323 13.92 6.66 -3.89
C ASP A 323 12.77 6.84 -4.89
N GLN A 324 12.18 8.04 -4.99
CA GLN A 324 11.14 8.35 -5.97
C GLN A 324 11.69 8.64 -7.37
N LEU A 325 13.00 8.88 -7.49
CA LEU A 325 13.66 9.20 -8.75
C LEU A 325 14.09 7.92 -9.46
N ASP A 326 13.82 7.82 -10.77
CA ASP A 326 14.28 6.68 -11.57
C ASP A 326 15.72 6.91 -12.07
N PRO A 327 16.71 6.17 -11.55
CA PRO A 327 18.12 6.32 -11.93
C PRO A 327 18.38 6.09 -13.42
N ALA A 328 17.56 5.29 -14.11
CA ALA A 328 17.78 4.93 -15.51
C ALA A 328 17.45 6.10 -16.46
N VAL A 329 16.49 6.95 -16.10
CA VAL A 329 15.96 8.01 -17.00
C VAL A 329 16.19 9.43 -16.50
N LEU A 330 16.49 9.63 -15.21
CA LEU A 330 16.68 10.95 -14.61
C LEU A 330 17.77 11.76 -15.35
N PHE A 331 17.39 12.96 -15.80
CA PHE A 331 18.20 13.93 -16.53
C PHE A 331 18.83 13.42 -17.83
N THR A 332 18.17 12.49 -18.54
CA THR A 332 18.69 11.92 -19.80
C THR A 332 18.15 12.61 -21.07
N GLN A 333 17.06 13.39 -20.97
CA GLN A 333 16.39 14.00 -22.12
C GLN A 333 16.38 15.53 -22.02
N LEU A 334 16.74 16.21 -23.12
CA LEU A 334 16.64 17.67 -23.28
C LEU A 334 15.43 18.04 -24.15
N ASP A 335 14.87 19.23 -23.95
CA ASP A 335 13.73 19.74 -24.74
C ASP A 335 14.19 20.17 -26.15
N GLN A 336 13.79 19.45 -27.20
CA GLN A 336 14.29 19.63 -28.58
C GLN A 336 13.60 20.79 -29.36
N GLN A 337 13.34 21.93 -28.72
CA GLN A 337 12.74 23.09 -29.41
C GLN A 337 13.82 23.95 -30.12
N PRO A 338 13.59 24.45 -31.35
CA PRO A 338 14.53 25.34 -32.03
C PRO A 338 14.71 26.66 -31.28
N GLN A 339 15.96 27.06 -31.04
CA GLN A 339 16.29 28.30 -30.34
C GLN A 339 16.26 29.53 -31.26
N VAL A 340 15.81 30.66 -30.69
CA VAL A 340 16.21 32.01 -31.11
C VAL A 340 17.26 32.47 -30.10
N ILE A 341 18.53 32.50 -30.50
CA ILE A 341 19.65 32.87 -29.63
C ILE A 341 19.60 34.38 -29.38
N ALA A 342 19.26 34.79 -28.15
CA ALA A 342 19.51 36.14 -27.70
C ALA A 342 21.02 36.26 -27.33
N PRO A 343 21.74 37.33 -27.72
CA PRO A 343 23.20 37.31 -27.74
C PRO A 343 23.93 37.34 -26.37
N ASN A 344 23.25 37.28 -25.22
CA ASN A 344 23.82 37.86 -24.01
C ASN A 344 23.40 37.24 -22.65
N GLU A 345 23.10 35.94 -22.57
CA GLU A 345 22.87 35.28 -21.28
C GLU A 345 23.83 34.11 -21.06
N GLU A 346 24.94 34.38 -20.36
CA GLU A 346 25.99 33.42 -19.96
C GLU A 346 25.61 32.64 -18.69
N ARG A 347 24.45 31.97 -18.72
CA ARG A 347 23.98 31.15 -17.58
C ARG A 347 24.22 29.69 -17.86
N HIS A 348 25.06 29.04 -17.07
CA HIS A 348 25.46 27.66 -17.27
C HIS A 348 25.24 26.82 -16.03
N TYR A 349 25.10 25.50 -16.23
CA TYR A 349 25.05 24.55 -15.13
C TYR A 349 25.87 23.28 -15.41
N ALA A 350 26.30 22.63 -14.34
CA ALA A 350 26.83 21.28 -14.33
C ALA A 350 26.16 20.47 -13.22
N LEU A 351 25.45 19.41 -13.59
CA LEU A 351 24.74 18.51 -12.71
C LEU A 351 25.43 17.15 -12.68
N THR A 352 25.71 16.64 -11.49
CA THR A 352 26.34 15.34 -11.26
C THR A 352 25.45 14.46 -10.40
N ILE A 353 25.16 13.25 -10.88
CA ILE A 353 24.46 12.20 -10.15
C ILE A 353 25.49 11.13 -9.81
N THR A 354 25.60 10.77 -8.53
CA THR A 354 26.44 9.65 -8.07
C THR A 354 25.56 8.49 -7.63
N PHE A 355 25.89 7.30 -8.10
CA PHE A 355 25.19 6.07 -7.80
C PHE A 355 25.88 5.25 -6.70
N ASP A 356 25.23 4.19 -6.23
CA ASP A 356 25.71 3.29 -5.17
C ASP A 356 26.91 2.44 -5.58
N ASP A 357 27.06 2.14 -6.87
CA ASP A 357 28.25 1.51 -7.45
C ASP A 357 29.42 2.51 -7.68
N CYS A 358 29.30 3.73 -7.17
CA CYS A 358 30.23 4.85 -7.35
C CYS A 358 30.36 5.38 -8.79
N SER A 359 29.57 4.87 -9.75
CA SER A 359 29.51 5.48 -11.08
C SER A 359 28.82 6.84 -11.02
N GLN A 360 29.06 7.66 -12.05
CA GLN A 360 28.52 9.02 -12.14
C GLN A 360 27.88 9.30 -13.50
N ARG A 361 26.81 10.10 -13.49
CA ARG A 361 26.24 10.74 -14.67
C ARG A 361 26.42 12.25 -14.54
N ILE A 362 26.97 12.88 -15.58
CA ILE A 362 27.20 14.32 -15.62
C ILE A 362 26.40 14.90 -16.78
N VAL A 363 25.64 15.96 -16.51
CA VAL A 363 24.83 16.70 -17.48
C VAL A 363 25.17 18.18 -17.34
N SER A 364 25.47 18.86 -18.44
CA SER A 364 25.81 20.28 -18.42
C SER A 364 25.21 20.98 -19.62
N GLY A 365 24.89 22.26 -19.46
CA GLY A 365 24.33 23.06 -20.54
C GLY A 365 24.04 24.48 -20.11
N ASN A 366 23.29 25.19 -20.94
CA ASN A 366 22.75 26.49 -20.58
C ASN A 366 21.59 26.32 -19.60
N PHE A 367 21.51 27.20 -18.62
CA PHE A 367 20.39 27.23 -17.67
C PHE A 367 19.20 27.98 -18.28
N ASP A 368 18.64 27.39 -19.35
CA ASP A 368 17.46 27.87 -20.06
C ASP A 368 16.51 26.71 -20.36
N LYS A 369 15.32 27.01 -20.89
CA LYS A 369 14.27 26.00 -21.15
C LYS A 369 14.74 24.87 -22.08
N ALA A 370 15.62 25.17 -23.05
CA ALA A 370 16.09 24.19 -24.02
C ALA A 370 17.32 23.42 -23.53
N GLY A 371 18.16 24.06 -22.71
CA GLY A 371 19.39 23.48 -22.16
C GLY A 371 19.18 22.63 -20.90
N LEU A 372 18.04 22.77 -20.21
CA LEU A 372 17.69 21.98 -19.03
C LEU A 372 17.06 20.63 -19.39
N PRO A 373 17.28 19.59 -18.57
CA PRO A 373 16.56 18.34 -18.72
C PRO A 373 15.05 18.51 -18.55
N THR A 374 14.26 17.72 -19.28
CA THR A 374 12.78 17.83 -19.28
C THR A 374 12.15 17.58 -17.92
N ASP A 375 12.80 16.80 -17.06
CA ASP A 375 12.41 16.44 -15.71
C ASP A 375 12.92 17.41 -14.62
N TRP A 376 13.76 18.39 -14.98
CA TRP A 376 14.25 19.41 -14.05
C TRP A 376 13.13 20.16 -13.30
N PRO A 377 12.04 20.64 -13.94
CA PRO A 377 10.98 21.35 -13.22
C PRO A 377 10.31 20.51 -12.14
N ALA A 378 10.10 19.22 -12.40
CA ALA A 378 9.50 18.29 -11.44
C ALA A 378 10.43 18.06 -10.25
N PHE A 379 11.73 17.87 -10.51
CA PHE A 379 12.75 17.74 -9.46
C PHE A 379 12.82 19.00 -8.58
N ALA A 380 12.90 20.19 -9.19
CA ALA A 380 12.94 21.45 -8.47
C ALA A 380 11.70 21.66 -7.59
N ALA A 381 10.50 21.31 -8.09
CA ALA A 381 9.27 21.38 -7.31
C ALA A 381 9.29 20.41 -6.11
N ALA A 382 9.84 19.20 -6.27
CA ALA A 382 9.97 18.23 -5.17
C ALA A 382 10.91 18.75 -4.07
N ILE A 383 12.01 19.41 -4.44
CA ILE A 383 12.94 20.06 -3.50
C ILE A 383 12.25 21.22 -2.76
N GLN A 384 11.56 22.11 -3.49
CA GLN A 384 10.84 23.23 -2.88
C GLN A 384 9.80 22.76 -1.87
N LYS A 385 9.05 21.70 -2.21
CA LYS A 385 8.09 21.08 -1.28
C LYS A 385 8.78 20.53 -0.03
N LEU A 386 9.88 19.80 -0.17
CA LEU A 386 10.64 19.27 0.97
C LEU A 386 11.10 20.39 1.91
N VAL A 387 11.63 21.49 1.37
CA VAL A 387 12.06 22.64 2.17
C VAL A 387 10.88 23.32 2.86
N ALA A 388 9.76 23.48 2.17
CA ALA A 388 8.55 24.09 2.73
C ALA A 388 7.94 23.26 3.87
N ASP A 389 7.90 21.93 3.72
CA ASP A 389 7.36 21.00 4.72
C ASP A 389 8.15 21.02 6.05
N LEU A 390 9.41 21.48 6.02
CA LEU A 390 10.26 21.61 7.20
C LEU A 390 10.03 22.93 7.98
N GLY A 391 9.22 23.85 7.44
CA GLY A 391 8.75 25.06 8.12
C GLY A 391 9.80 26.15 8.36
N GLN A 392 9.34 27.34 8.77
CA GLN A 392 10.24 28.40 9.22
C GLN A 392 10.68 28.21 10.68
N PRO A 393 11.90 28.63 11.07
CA PRO A 393 12.35 28.55 12.46
C PRO A 393 11.50 29.43 13.39
N ALA A 394 10.89 28.81 14.40
CA ALA A 394 10.09 29.52 15.41
C ALA A 394 10.89 30.60 16.18
N LEU A 395 12.22 30.52 16.17
CA LEU A 395 13.12 31.50 16.79
C LEU A 395 12.89 32.93 16.29
N PHE A 396 12.50 33.09 15.01
CA PHE A 396 12.28 34.38 14.38
C PHE A 396 10.79 34.71 14.22
N ASP A 397 9.90 33.83 14.68
CA ASP A 397 8.47 34.08 14.67
C ASP A 397 8.07 34.92 15.89
N SER A 398 7.70 36.18 15.63
CA SER A 398 7.23 37.10 16.67
C SER A 398 6.02 36.57 17.41
N ALA A 399 5.15 35.79 16.77
CA ALA A 399 4.00 35.19 17.45
C ALA A 399 4.44 34.17 18.52
N VAL A 400 5.61 33.56 18.36
CA VAL A 400 6.18 32.59 19.30
C VAL A 400 6.98 33.29 20.40
N TYR A 401 7.96 34.13 20.06
CA TYR A 401 8.84 34.72 21.09
C TYR A 401 8.19 35.89 21.86
N THR A 402 7.11 36.48 21.37
CA THR A 402 6.32 37.48 22.13
C THR A 402 5.16 36.86 22.92
N GLN A 403 4.97 35.54 22.83
CA GLN A 403 3.91 34.87 23.57
C GLN A 403 4.18 34.99 25.08
N ALA A 404 3.42 35.85 25.75
CA ALA A 404 3.47 35.96 27.20
C ALA A 404 3.16 34.59 27.84
N THR A 405 3.84 34.24 28.92
CA THR A 405 3.45 33.11 29.78
C THR A 405 2.56 33.63 30.90
N ARG A 406 1.50 32.88 31.22
CA ARG A 406 0.58 33.23 32.32
C ARG A 406 1.35 33.28 33.64
N GLN A 407 1.37 34.44 34.30
CA GLN A 407 1.88 34.53 35.66
C GLN A 407 0.85 33.97 36.67
N PRO A 408 1.30 33.42 37.82
CA PRO A 408 0.38 32.95 38.86
C PRO A 408 -0.64 34.01 39.25
N GLY A 409 -1.93 33.66 39.26
CA GLY A 409 -3.03 34.56 39.62
C GLY A 409 -3.63 35.39 38.48
N GLN A 410 -3.02 35.42 37.30
CA GLN A 410 -3.61 36.07 36.12
C GLN A 410 -4.77 35.24 35.53
N PHE A 411 -5.69 35.88 34.82
CA PHE A 411 -6.77 35.24 34.07
C PHE A 411 -6.46 35.19 32.58
N ILE A 412 -6.85 34.10 31.92
CA ILE A 412 -6.75 33.95 30.47
C ILE A 412 -8.00 34.53 29.83
N TYR A 413 -7.82 35.52 28.96
CA TYR A 413 -8.88 36.06 28.11
C TYR A 413 -8.54 35.78 26.64
N CYS A 414 -9.49 35.15 25.96
CA CYS A 414 -9.43 34.83 24.54
C CYS A 414 -10.41 35.74 23.79
N SER A 415 -9.96 36.38 22.71
CA SER A 415 -10.85 36.99 21.73
C SER A 415 -11.27 35.91 20.73
N VAL A 416 -12.58 35.67 20.60
CA VAL A 416 -13.14 34.61 19.76
C VAL A 416 -14.01 35.24 18.67
N ALA A 417 -13.71 34.94 17.41
CA ALA A 417 -14.56 35.29 16.28
C ALA A 417 -15.67 34.24 16.12
N LEU A 418 -16.92 34.71 16.04
CA LEU A 418 -18.11 33.88 15.89
C LEU A 418 -18.68 34.11 14.49
N ASN A 419 -18.71 33.07 13.66
CA ASN A 419 -19.04 33.13 12.22
C ASN A 419 -18.08 34.01 11.40
N HIS A 420 -18.20 34.02 10.07
CA HIS A 420 -17.29 34.71 9.13
C HIS A 420 -17.31 36.27 9.19
N GLY A 421 -17.70 36.88 10.32
CA GLY A 421 -17.71 38.32 10.52
C GLY A 421 -16.44 38.84 11.23
N PRO A 422 -16.16 40.16 11.16
CA PRO A 422 -14.95 40.76 11.76
C PRO A 422 -15.05 40.97 13.28
N LYS A 423 -16.20 40.73 13.90
CA LYS A 423 -16.41 40.98 15.32
C LYS A 423 -15.91 39.81 16.17
N THR A 424 -15.15 40.13 17.21
CA THR A 424 -14.67 39.18 18.21
C THR A 424 -15.27 39.48 19.57
N TYR A 425 -15.40 38.45 20.41
CA TYR A 425 -15.96 38.54 21.75
C TYR A 425 -14.99 37.93 22.75
N PHE A 426 -14.92 38.51 23.95
CA PHE A 426 -14.06 38.01 25.02
C PHE A 426 -14.68 36.81 25.73
N TYR A 427 -13.90 35.75 25.85
CA TYR A 427 -14.18 34.59 26.69
C TYR A 427 -13.00 34.31 27.62
N ARG A 428 -13.28 33.64 28.73
CA ARG A 428 -12.26 33.18 29.67
C ARG A 428 -12.01 31.70 29.55
N THR A 429 -10.81 31.27 29.93
CA THR A 429 -10.48 29.85 30.08
C THR A 429 -9.48 29.66 31.21
N GLU A 430 -9.37 28.44 31.71
CA GLU A 430 -8.24 28.01 32.55
C GLU A 430 -7.31 27.06 31.79
N ASP A 431 -7.69 26.68 30.57
CA ASP A 431 -6.92 25.82 29.68
C ASP A 431 -5.82 26.65 28.98
N ASN A 432 -4.57 26.48 29.44
CA ASN A 432 -3.40 27.13 28.86
C ASN A 432 -2.97 26.52 27.51
N SER A 433 -3.58 25.40 27.08
CA SER A 433 -3.28 24.78 25.77
C SER A 433 -4.00 25.47 24.60
N ILE A 434 -4.96 26.36 24.89
CA ILE A 434 -5.68 27.11 23.88
C ILE A 434 -4.79 28.23 23.33
N VAL A 435 -4.46 28.14 22.04
CA VAL A 435 -3.62 29.10 21.31
C VAL A 435 -4.42 29.82 20.22
N VAL A 436 -3.82 30.87 19.65
CA VAL A 436 -4.40 31.57 18.49
C VAL A 436 -4.63 30.58 17.35
N ASN A 437 -5.73 30.74 16.61
CA ASN A 437 -6.27 29.87 15.57
C ASN A 437 -7.00 28.60 16.03
N ASP A 438 -6.96 28.24 17.31
CA ASP A 438 -7.74 27.11 17.82
C ASP A 438 -9.25 27.31 17.60
N ARG A 439 -9.94 26.20 17.33
CA ARG A 439 -11.39 26.13 17.24
C ARG A 439 -11.96 25.76 18.61
N VAL A 440 -12.95 26.50 19.07
CA VAL A 440 -13.52 26.35 20.42
C VAL A 440 -15.04 26.37 20.40
N ILE A 441 -15.66 25.71 21.37
CA ILE A 441 -17.10 25.85 21.63
C ILE A 441 -17.32 26.87 22.75
N VAL A 442 -18.17 27.85 22.49
CA VAL A 442 -18.49 28.93 23.43
C VAL A 442 -20.00 29.18 23.51
N PRO A 443 -20.53 29.59 24.68
CA PRO A 443 -21.93 29.95 24.86
C PRO A 443 -22.21 31.40 24.47
N VAL A 444 -23.30 31.65 23.73
CA VAL A 444 -23.62 32.96 23.13
C VAL A 444 -25.05 33.37 23.49
N GLY A 445 -25.24 34.66 23.81
CA GLY A 445 -26.56 35.22 24.13
C GLY A 445 -27.11 34.77 25.50
N PRO A 446 -28.27 35.28 25.94
CA PRO A 446 -28.82 34.96 27.27
C PRO A 446 -29.22 33.50 27.45
N GLU A 447 -29.48 32.77 26.37
CA GLU A 447 -29.85 31.34 26.40
C GLU A 447 -28.65 30.38 26.33
N ASP A 448 -27.42 30.91 26.39
CA ASP A 448 -26.18 30.12 26.30
C ASP A 448 -26.12 29.18 25.08
N THR A 449 -26.62 29.65 23.93
CA THR A 449 -26.56 28.89 22.68
C THR A 449 -25.10 28.60 22.30
N LEU A 450 -24.78 27.32 22.08
CA LEU A 450 -23.42 26.89 21.81
C LEU A 450 -23.04 27.13 20.35
N LEU A 451 -21.97 27.90 20.13
CA LEU A 451 -21.43 28.15 18.79
C LEU A 451 -19.94 27.78 18.73
N LYS A 452 -19.52 27.35 17.53
CA LYS A 452 -18.10 27.15 17.21
C LYS A 452 -17.50 28.50 16.83
N GLY A 453 -16.38 28.84 17.46
CA GLY A 453 -15.62 30.05 17.19
C GLY A 453 -14.14 29.77 16.95
N ARG A 454 -13.43 30.74 16.37
CA ARG A 454 -11.97 30.70 16.21
C ARG A 454 -11.31 31.70 17.15
N VAL A 455 -10.30 31.26 17.90
CA VAL A 455 -9.52 32.13 18.77
C VAL A 455 -8.63 33.01 17.90
N THR A 456 -8.74 34.32 18.03
CA THR A 456 -7.94 35.30 17.27
C THR A 456 -6.87 35.98 18.12
N LYS A 457 -7.01 35.92 19.45
CA LYS A 457 -6.04 36.48 20.40
C LYS A 457 -6.16 35.77 21.74
N VAL A 458 -5.03 35.52 22.40
CA VAL A 458 -4.95 35.08 23.80
C VAL A 458 -4.13 36.11 24.57
N ALA A 459 -4.62 36.53 25.73
CA ALA A 459 -3.93 37.47 26.60
C ALA A 459 -4.18 37.14 28.07
N TYR A 460 -3.22 37.51 28.91
CA TYR A 460 -3.27 37.31 30.36
C TYR A 460 -3.46 38.66 31.05
N TYR A 461 -4.34 38.68 32.04
CA TYR A 461 -4.67 39.90 32.78
C TYR A 461 -4.68 39.63 34.27
N ASP A 462 -4.11 40.56 35.05
CA ASP A 462 -4.33 40.57 36.49
C ASP A 462 -5.81 40.78 36.81
N PRO A 463 -6.32 40.27 37.96
CA PRO A 463 -7.74 40.37 38.33
C PRO A 463 -8.33 41.78 38.24
N MET A 464 -7.51 42.82 38.49
CA MET A 464 -7.93 44.23 38.46
C MET A 464 -7.85 44.90 37.08
N GLN A 465 -7.24 44.24 36.09
CA GLN A 465 -6.96 44.80 34.76
C GLN A 465 -7.70 44.05 33.64
N VAL A 466 -8.65 43.18 33.98
CA VAL A 466 -9.39 42.39 32.99
C VAL A 466 -10.18 43.29 32.01
N PRO A 467 -10.22 42.97 30.71
CA PRO A 467 -10.87 43.80 29.70
C PRO A 467 -12.40 43.79 29.81
N LEU A 468 -12.96 42.79 30.50
CA LEU A 468 -14.38 42.69 30.84
C LEU A 468 -14.49 42.09 32.25
N PRO A 469 -15.41 42.56 33.11
CA PRO A 469 -15.58 42.03 34.45
C PRO A 469 -15.76 40.51 34.47
N ILE A 470 -15.03 39.84 35.36
CA ILE A 470 -14.98 38.37 35.49
C ILE A 470 -16.37 37.74 35.52
N ALA A 471 -17.28 38.30 36.32
CA ALA A 471 -18.65 37.79 36.48
C ALA A 471 -19.52 37.94 35.22
N LYS A 472 -19.13 38.80 34.28
CA LYS A 472 -19.83 39.06 33.02
C LYS A 472 -19.20 38.35 31.82
N THR A 473 -17.97 37.85 31.96
CA THR A 473 -17.27 37.15 30.88
C THR A 473 -17.54 35.66 30.94
N LYS A 474 -18.17 35.14 29.89
CA LYS A 474 -18.43 33.70 29.74
C LYS A 474 -17.14 32.92 29.49
N ARG A 475 -17.20 31.60 29.69
CA ARG A 475 -16.04 30.72 29.54
C ARG A 475 -16.08 29.95 28.22
N ILE A 476 -14.90 29.67 27.68
CA ILE A 476 -14.72 28.62 26.68
C ILE A 476 -15.04 27.29 27.35
N LEU A 477 -15.90 26.49 26.73
CA LEU A 477 -16.31 25.20 27.28
C LEU A 477 -15.31 24.09 26.97
N ARG A 478 -14.83 24.07 25.72
CA ARG A 478 -13.80 23.13 25.27
C ARG A 478 -13.15 23.59 23.97
N LYS A 479 -11.92 23.13 23.76
CA LYS A 479 -11.28 23.08 22.45
C LYS A 479 -11.96 22.01 21.58
N VAL A 480 -11.95 22.22 20.27
CA VAL A 480 -12.46 21.28 19.28
C VAL A 480 -11.26 20.80 18.49
N ASP A 481 -10.97 19.51 18.60
CA ASP A 481 -10.01 18.85 17.72
C ASP A 481 -10.61 18.74 16.32
N ASP A 482 -9.77 18.86 15.29
CA ASP A 482 -10.20 18.78 13.90
C ASP A 482 -10.59 17.35 13.49
#